data_AF-A0A2M9HDS3-F1
#
_entry.id   AF-A0A2M9HDS3-F1
#
_cell.length_a   1.000
_cell.length_b   1.000
_cell.length_c   1.000
_cell.angle_alpha   90.00
_cell.angle_beta   90.00
_cell.angle_gamma   90.00
#
_symmetry.space_group_name_H-M   'P 1'
#
loop_
_entity.id
_entity.type
_entity.pdbx_description
1 polymer ?
#
loop_
_entity_poly.entity_id
_entity_poly.type
_entity_poly.pdbx_seq_one_letter_code
_entity_poly.pdbx_strand_id
1 'polypeptide(L)'
;MSDDEEARWLADYALSDKRSRPLLVITCPKGVSKPEIDPDLVFALTGDVLDIAVFGSNANVGGIDAFNDALAKRGRAAYGVYNGAVRFYPTFSEDADHAQTVDVLPEAPLYFVDTKPHREHAIDDLTGRLVYAGLLDSKPRPDLVAQVAQGFNERNRYANVAEGENRYPAHIIRNADQTRELIGVLLSKKRMMPIVVVAQSDQRPNPFVDVDLISNVLHDLALVAVLRSDESVAEFKRRIPRHAWVFGDAGRVFPAGVKWNDPDSPPRLFLPNEHVSRMLLTNLMMKDALINVADTLRRLSSLK
;
A
#
# COMPACT_ATOMS: atom_id res chain seq x y z
N MET A 1 23.50 -19.66 0.28
CA MET A 1 22.46 -20.68 0.41
C MET A 1 21.47 -20.39 -0.71
N SER A 2 21.11 -21.38 -1.52
CA SER A 2 20.08 -21.21 -2.54
C SER A 2 18.68 -21.15 -1.91
N ASP A 3 17.71 -20.50 -2.56
CA ASP A 3 16.32 -20.42 -2.06
C ASP A 3 15.75 -21.78 -1.64
N ASP A 4 16.07 -22.84 -2.40
CA ASP A 4 15.69 -24.23 -2.12
C ASP A 4 16.34 -24.78 -0.85
N GLU A 5 17.61 -24.44 -0.58
CA GLU A 5 18.30 -24.84 0.65
C GLU A 5 17.74 -24.09 1.85
N GLU A 6 17.41 -22.80 1.71
CA GLU A 6 16.77 -22.01 2.78
C GLU A 6 15.38 -22.57 3.10
N ALA A 7 14.60 -22.93 2.08
CA ALA A 7 13.29 -23.56 2.23
C ALA A 7 13.37 -24.92 2.93
N ARG A 8 14.35 -25.76 2.57
CA ARG A 8 14.57 -27.06 3.26
C ARG A 8 14.98 -26.86 4.71
N TRP A 9 15.87 -25.91 4.98
CA TRP A 9 16.27 -25.56 6.33
C TRP A 9 15.09 -25.05 7.17
N LEU A 10 14.22 -24.20 6.59
CA LEU A 10 13.02 -23.71 7.27
C LEU A 10 12.03 -24.85 7.58
N ALA A 11 11.91 -25.85 6.70
CA ALA A 11 11.09 -27.04 6.96
C ALA A 11 11.65 -27.90 8.11
N ASP A 12 12.97 -28.04 8.19
CA ASP A 12 13.64 -28.66 9.35
C ASP A 12 13.40 -27.87 10.62
N TYR A 13 13.54 -26.54 10.55
CA TYR A 13 13.29 -25.65 11.68
C TYR A 13 11.86 -25.78 12.18
N ALA A 14 10.87 -25.69 11.28
CA ALA A 14 9.44 -25.81 11.60
C ALA A 14 9.08 -27.12 12.31
N LEU A 15 9.79 -28.22 12.03
CA LEU A 15 9.58 -29.52 12.66
C LEU A 15 10.50 -29.80 13.86
N SER A 16 11.45 -28.91 14.15
CA SER A 16 12.41 -29.13 15.23
C SER A 16 11.75 -28.96 16.60
N ASP A 17 12.00 -29.95 17.46
CA ASP A 17 11.75 -29.98 18.90
C ASP A 17 12.67 -29.05 19.70
N LYS A 18 13.81 -28.67 19.13
CA LYS A 18 14.79 -27.75 19.75
C LYS A 18 14.38 -26.28 19.69
N ARG A 19 13.26 -25.95 19.04
CA ARG A 19 12.77 -24.58 18.96
C ARG A 19 12.27 -24.14 20.34
N SER A 20 12.82 -23.04 20.82
CA SER A 20 12.31 -22.37 22.03
C SER A 20 11.11 -21.47 21.76
N ARG A 21 10.79 -21.19 20.48
CA ARG A 21 9.71 -20.30 20.06
C ARG A 21 8.85 -20.90 18.95
N PRO A 22 7.53 -20.65 18.97
CA PRO A 22 6.66 -21.04 17.87
C PRO A 22 7.07 -20.30 16.59
N LEU A 23 6.68 -20.85 15.44
CA LEU A 23 7.00 -20.28 14.13
C LEU A 23 5.70 -19.97 13.38
N LEU A 24 5.59 -18.78 12.83
CA LEU A 24 4.55 -18.39 11.89
C LEU A 24 5.15 -18.32 10.49
N VAL A 25 4.68 -19.17 9.58
CA VAL A 25 5.04 -19.11 8.16
C VAL A 25 3.93 -18.39 7.41
N ILE A 26 4.29 -17.29 6.75
CA ILE A 26 3.39 -16.45 5.97
C ILE A 26 3.78 -16.58 4.50
N THR A 27 2.83 -16.86 3.61
CA THR A 27 3.09 -16.93 2.17
C THR A 27 2.44 -15.75 1.44
N CYS A 28 3.03 -15.32 0.34
CA CYS A 28 2.39 -14.37 -0.58
C CYS A 28 1.46 -15.09 -1.57
N PRO A 29 0.33 -14.48 -1.98
CA PRO A 29 -0.44 -14.96 -3.12
C PRO A 29 0.38 -14.94 -4.41
N LYS A 30 0.07 -15.84 -5.35
CA LYS A 30 0.76 -15.93 -6.64
C LYS A 30 0.68 -14.59 -7.39
N GLY A 31 1.84 -14.07 -7.77
CA GLY A 31 1.95 -12.78 -8.49
C GLY A 31 1.87 -11.54 -7.60
N VAL A 32 1.74 -11.71 -6.27
CA VAL A 32 1.70 -10.60 -5.31
C VAL A 32 3.00 -10.56 -4.52
N SER A 33 3.63 -9.39 -4.45
CA SER A 33 4.95 -9.23 -3.82
C SER A 33 4.98 -9.16 -2.31
N LYS A 34 3.80 -9.10 -1.68
CA LYS A 34 3.65 -8.94 -0.24
C LYS A 34 2.53 -9.84 0.29
N PRO A 35 2.64 -10.32 1.55
CA PRO A 35 1.66 -11.21 2.13
C PRO A 35 0.43 -10.48 2.67
N GLU A 36 -0.75 -11.10 2.64
CA GLU A 36 -2.02 -10.49 3.10
C GLU A 36 -2.04 -10.07 4.59
N ILE A 37 -1.10 -10.57 5.40
CA ILE A 37 -0.87 -10.12 6.78
C ILE A 37 0.53 -9.52 6.85
N ASP A 38 0.64 -8.30 7.38
CA ASP A 38 1.93 -7.62 7.53
C ASP A 38 2.75 -8.28 8.66
N PRO A 39 3.90 -8.90 8.37
CA PRO A 39 4.73 -9.56 9.38
C PRO A 39 5.23 -8.59 10.46
N ASP A 40 5.46 -7.31 10.13
CA ASP A 40 5.97 -6.33 11.09
C ASP A 40 4.90 -5.99 12.15
N LEU A 41 3.62 -5.98 11.75
CA LEU A 41 2.51 -5.76 12.66
C LEU A 41 2.22 -6.98 13.53
N VAL A 42 2.38 -8.18 12.99
CA VAL A 42 2.33 -9.41 13.80
C VAL A 42 3.45 -9.39 14.84
N PHE A 43 4.68 -9.05 14.42
CA PHE A 43 5.81 -8.91 15.33
C PHE A 43 5.56 -7.83 16.40
N ALA A 44 5.01 -6.68 16.03
CA ALA A 44 4.66 -5.64 17.01
C ALA A 44 3.60 -6.11 18.02
N LEU A 45 2.70 -7.01 17.61
CA LEU A 45 1.65 -7.58 18.45
C LEU A 45 2.17 -8.68 19.39
N THR A 46 3.09 -9.52 18.89
CA THR A 46 3.57 -10.70 19.61
C THR A 46 4.93 -10.46 20.29
N GLY A 47 5.64 -9.39 19.97
CA GLY A 47 7.02 -9.19 20.39
C GLY A 47 7.93 -10.29 19.88
N ASP A 48 8.92 -10.67 20.70
CA ASP A 48 9.92 -11.67 20.37
C ASP A 48 9.50 -13.11 20.71
N VAL A 49 8.24 -13.34 21.09
CA VAL A 49 7.76 -14.67 21.53
C VAL A 49 7.45 -15.61 20.35
N LEU A 50 7.54 -15.12 19.12
CA LEU A 50 7.16 -15.80 17.89
C LEU A 50 8.22 -15.55 16.81
N ASP A 51 8.71 -16.61 16.18
CA ASP A 51 9.51 -16.49 14.96
C ASP A 51 8.58 -16.31 13.75
N ILE A 52 8.96 -15.46 12.80
CA ILE A 52 8.15 -15.20 11.60
C ILE A 52 9.00 -15.43 10.36
N ALA A 53 8.52 -16.31 9.47
CA ALA A 53 9.13 -16.55 8.16
C ALA A 53 8.15 -16.15 7.05
N VAL A 54 8.66 -15.49 6.01
CA VAL A 54 7.84 -14.99 4.90
C VAL A 54 8.36 -15.52 3.57
N PHE A 55 7.49 -16.20 2.83
CA PHE A 55 7.74 -16.54 1.42
C PHE A 55 7.23 -15.40 0.53
N GLY A 56 8.14 -14.52 0.11
CA GLY A 56 7.86 -13.38 -0.78
C GLY A 56 7.63 -13.77 -2.25
N SER A 57 7.18 -12.84 -3.11
CA SER A 57 7.00 -13.14 -4.56
C SER A 57 8.27 -13.50 -5.31
N ASN A 58 9.41 -13.04 -4.80
CA ASN A 58 10.71 -13.27 -5.43
C ASN A 58 11.30 -14.61 -4.99
N ALA A 59 10.75 -15.24 -3.94
CA ALA A 59 10.94 -16.66 -3.77
C ALA A 59 10.26 -17.28 -4.99
N ASN A 60 11.07 -17.81 -5.92
CA ASN A 60 10.55 -18.57 -7.04
C ASN A 60 9.54 -19.58 -6.50
N VAL A 61 8.50 -19.90 -7.27
CA VAL A 61 7.50 -20.93 -6.90
C VAL A 61 8.16 -22.19 -6.31
N GLY A 62 9.38 -22.49 -6.74
CA GLY A 62 10.26 -23.53 -6.19
C GLY A 62 10.56 -23.46 -4.69
N GLY A 63 10.60 -22.30 -4.02
CA GLY A 63 10.87 -22.22 -2.59
C GLY A 63 9.73 -22.79 -1.73
N ILE A 64 8.47 -22.49 -2.08
CA ILE A 64 7.31 -23.08 -1.40
C ILE A 64 7.23 -24.58 -1.70
N ASP A 65 7.47 -24.98 -2.95
CA ASP A 65 7.48 -26.39 -3.35
C ASP A 65 8.58 -27.16 -2.61
N ALA A 66 9.80 -26.62 -2.51
CA ALA A 66 10.91 -27.22 -1.78
C ALA A 66 10.63 -27.35 -0.28
N PHE A 67 9.98 -26.36 0.34
CA PHE A 67 9.53 -26.41 1.73
C PHE A 67 8.48 -27.51 1.93
N ASN A 68 7.44 -27.55 1.11
CA ASN A 68 6.38 -28.55 1.19
C ASN A 68 6.89 -29.97 0.91
N ASP A 69 7.76 -30.14 -0.08
CA ASP A 69 8.42 -31.42 -0.38
C ASP A 69 9.29 -31.89 0.79
N ALA A 70 9.99 -30.96 1.45
CA ALA A 70 10.78 -31.27 2.63
C ALA A 70 9.90 -31.74 3.80
N LEU A 71 8.76 -31.09 4.04
CA LEU A 71 7.78 -31.54 5.03
C LEU A 71 7.21 -32.92 4.67
N ALA A 72 6.86 -33.14 3.40
CA ALA A 72 6.33 -34.42 2.92
C ALA A 72 7.33 -35.57 3.12
N LYS A 73 8.62 -35.36 2.79
CA LYS A 73 9.70 -36.33 3.01
C LYS A 73 9.89 -36.72 4.49
N ARG A 74 9.45 -35.87 5.42
CA ARG A 74 9.48 -36.12 6.88
C ARG A 74 8.16 -36.70 7.41
N GLY A 75 7.24 -37.11 6.53
CA GLY A 75 5.94 -37.65 6.93
C GLY A 75 4.99 -36.59 7.49
N ARG A 76 5.17 -35.32 7.12
CA ARG A 76 4.39 -34.17 7.61
C ARG A 76 3.77 -33.36 6.46
N ALA A 77 3.38 -34.03 5.38
CA ALA A 77 2.80 -33.38 4.19
C ALA A 77 1.58 -32.48 4.51
N ALA A 78 0.77 -32.85 5.52
CA ALA A 78 -0.38 -32.06 5.96
C ALA A 78 -0.02 -30.68 6.54
N TYR A 79 1.27 -30.45 6.85
CA TYR A 79 1.77 -29.21 7.43
C TYR A 79 2.26 -28.22 6.37
N GLY A 80 2.00 -28.48 5.09
CA GLY A 80 2.35 -27.56 4.02
C GLY A 80 1.64 -26.21 4.08
N VAL A 81 2.22 -25.23 3.40
CA VAL A 81 1.69 -23.88 3.21
C VAL A 81 1.44 -23.63 1.72
N TYR A 82 0.50 -22.74 1.39
CA TYR A 82 0.21 -22.41 0.00
C TYR A 82 -0.39 -21.02 -0.18
N ASN A 83 -0.03 -20.39 -1.30
CA ASN A 83 -0.74 -19.29 -1.97
C ASN A 83 -1.46 -18.29 -1.06
N GLY A 84 -0.71 -17.48 -0.32
CA GLY A 84 -1.28 -16.42 0.51
C GLY A 84 -1.74 -16.88 1.90
N ALA A 85 -1.70 -18.17 2.21
CA ALA A 85 -2.07 -18.67 3.54
C ALA A 85 -0.98 -18.42 4.59
N VAL A 86 -1.39 -18.55 5.85
CA VAL A 86 -0.53 -18.48 7.03
C VAL A 86 -0.62 -19.79 7.79
N ARG A 87 0.50 -20.33 8.27
CA ARG A 87 0.51 -21.51 9.14
C ARG A 87 1.31 -21.26 10.40
N PHE A 88 0.74 -21.64 11.52
CA PHE A 88 1.38 -21.57 12.83
C PHE A 88 1.93 -22.95 13.21
N TYR A 89 3.20 -23.01 13.57
CA TYR A 89 3.90 -24.21 14.03
C TYR A 89 4.25 -24.03 15.51
N PRO A 90 3.49 -24.66 16.42
CA PRO A 90 3.75 -24.57 17.86
C PRO A 90 5.13 -25.13 18.22
N THR A 91 5.64 -24.78 19.40
CA THR A 91 6.80 -25.45 19.99
C THR A 91 6.40 -26.81 20.53
N PHE A 92 7.31 -27.77 20.45
CA PHE A 92 7.20 -29.03 21.17
C PHE A 92 8.04 -28.86 22.45
N SER A 93 7.38 -28.76 23.60
CA SER A 93 8.09 -28.84 24.88
C SER A 93 7.90 -30.26 25.43
N GLU A 94 8.98 -31.04 25.47
CA GLU A 94 9.00 -32.33 26.18
C GLU A 94 8.92 -32.13 27.71
N ASP A 95 9.34 -30.96 28.20
CA ASP A 95 9.38 -30.60 29.63
C ASP A 95 8.07 -30.00 30.18
N ALA A 96 6.98 -30.00 29.38
CA ALA A 96 5.67 -29.64 29.89
C ALA A 96 5.17 -30.77 30.82
N ASP A 97 5.59 -30.70 32.09
CA ASP A 97 5.22 -31.57 33.21
C ASP A 97 3.70 -31.58 33.51
N HIS A 98 2.88 -31.01 32.63
CA HIS A 98 1.43 -31.04 32.62
C HIS A 98 0.95 -32.17 31.71
N ALA A 99 1.28 -33.40 32.11
CA ALA A 99 0.86 -34.66 31.49
C ALA A 99 -0.65 -34.97 31.64
N GLN A 100 -1.54 -33.97 31.59
CA GLN A 100 -2.98 -34.16 31.68
C GLN A 100 -3.80 -33.30 30.72
N THR A 101 -3.44 -33.26 29.45
CA THR A 101 -4.43 -32.98 28.40
C THR A 101 -3.99 -33.61 27.08
N VAL A 102 -4.55 -34.79 26.82
CA VAL A 102 -5.01 -35.34 25.54
C VAL A 102 -4.04 -35.31 24.34
N ASP A 103 -3.95 -36.46 23.68
CA ASP A 103 -3.48 -36.79 22.31
C ASP A 103 -3.88 -35.83 21.15
N VAL A 104 -4.24 -34.58 21.43
CA VAL A 104 -4.37 -33.55 20.41
C VAL A 104 -2.95 -33.19 20.01
N LEU A 105 -2.45 -33.84 18.95
CA LEU A 105 -1.32 -33.36 18.15
C LEU A 105 -1.36 -31.83 18.17
N PRO A 106 -0.26 -31.12 18.46
CA PRO A 106 -0.24 -29.67 18.35
C PRO A 106 -0.56 -29.34 16.89
N GLU A 107 -1.85 -29.12 16.60
CA GLU A 107 -2.28 -28.89 15.25
C GLU A 107 -1.53 -27.64 14.84
N ALA A 108 -0.85 -27.71 13.70
CA ALA A 108 -0.20 -26.55 13.11
C ALA A 108 -1.26 -25.86 12.26
N PRO A 109 -2.18 -25.03 12.81
CA PRO A 109 -3.36 -24.57 12.10
C PRO A 109 -2.95 -23.78 10.86
N LEU A 110 -3.69 -24.02 9.78
CA LEU A 110 -3.61 -23.26 8.56
C LEU A 110 -4.75 -22.25 8.53
N TYR A 111 -4.40 -20.99 8.31
CA TYR A 111 -5.34 -19.91 8.16
C TYR A 111 -5.35 -19.43 6.71
N PHE A 112 -6.54 -19.39 6.14
CA PHE A 112 -6.81 -18.53 5.00
C PHE A 112 -6.83 -17.09 5.51
N VAL A 113 -6.36 -16.13 4.71
CA VAL A 113 -6.23 -14.72 5.10
C VAL A 113 -6.58 -13.76 3.95
N ASP A 114 -7.31 -14.28 2.96
CA ASP A 114 -7.79 -13.57 1.77
C ASP A 114 -8.85 -12.51 2.09
N THR A 115 -9.68 -12.75 3.11
CA THR A 115 -10.69 -11.80 3.57
C THR A 115 -10.32 -11.14 4.90
N LYS A 116 -10.89 -9.96 5.18
CA LYS A 116 -10.70 -9.29 6.48
C LYS A 116 -11.15 -10.17 7.66
N PRO A 117 -12.35 -10.80 7.66
CA PRO A 117 -12.75 -11.70 8.74
C PRO A 117 -11.79 -12.87 8.93
N HIS A 118 -11.24 -13.43 7.85
CA HIS A 118 -10.26 -14.50 7.93
C HIS A 118 -8.94 -14.02 8.58
N ARG A 119 -8.48 -12.81 8.25
CA ARG A 119 -7.31 -12.20 8.91
C ARG A 119 -7.55 -11.92 10.39
N GLU A 120 -8.70 -11.38 10.74
CA GLU A 120 -9.08 -11.13 12.13
C GLU A 120 -9.10 -12.44 12.92
N HIS A 121 -9.73 -13.48 12.37
CA HIS A 121 -9.75 -14.81 12.98
C HIS A 121 -8.35 -15.41 13.14
N ALA A 122 -7.49 -15.31 12.13
CA ALA A 122 -6.12 -15.81 12.19
C ALA A 122 -5.31 -15.15 13.32
N ILE A 123 -5.38 -13.82 13.44
CA ILE A 123 -4.67 -13.07 14.50
C ILE A 123 -5.29 -13.32 15.88
N ASP A 124 -6.61 -13.41 15.96
CA ASP A 124 -7.34 -13.68 17.20
C ASP A 124 -7.03 -15.09 17.76
N ASP A 125 -7.02 -16.11 16.90
CA ASP A 125 -6.66 -17.48 17.28
C ASP A 125 -5.17 -17.61 17.60
N LEU A 126 -4.29 -17.02 16.79
CA LEU A 126 -2.84 -16.98 17.04
C LEU A 126 -2.53 -16.42 18.43
N THR A 127 -3.07 -15.24 18.74
CA THR A 127 -2.81 -14.59 20.03
C THR A 127 -3.46 -15.35 21.19
N GLY A 128 -4.63 -15.95 20.99
CA GLY A 128 -5.25 -16.84 21.97
C GLY A 128 -4.38 -18.06 22.30
N ARG A 129 -3.75 -18.68 21.29
CA ARG A 129 -2.83 -19.81 21.47
C ARG A 129 -1.55 -19.41 22.20
N LEU A 130 -1.00 -18.23 21.89
CA LEU A 130 0.18 -17.71 22.58
C LEU A 130 -0.10 -17.39 24.06
N VAL A 131 -1.29 -16.86 24.39
CA VAL A 131 -1.73 -16.68 25.77
C VAL A 131 -1.92 -18.03 26.48
N TYR A 132 -2.57 -18.99 25.83
CA TYR A 132 -2.76 -20.33 26.38
C TYR A 132 -1.42 -21.03 26.67
N ALA A 133 -0.42 -20.83 25.82
CA ALA A 133 0.93 -21.35 26.00
C ALA A 133 1.77 -20.58 27.04
N GLY A 134 1.22 -19.53 27.67
CA GLY A 134 1.95 -18.68 28.61
C GLY A 134 3.06 -17.83 27.97
N LEU A 135 3.01 -17.65 26.64
CA LEU A 135 3.96 -16.84 25.88
C LEU A 135 3.54 -15.37 25.78
N LEU A 136 2.26 -15.07 25.95
CA LEU A 136 1.74 -13.71 26.08
C LEU A 136 0.98 -13.55 27.38
N ASP A 137 1.16 -12.42 28.06
CA ASP A 137 0.49 -12.13 29.34
C ASP A 137 -1.04 -12.02 29.20
N SER A 138 -1.51 -11.49 28.08
CA SER A 138 -2.93 -11.31 27.83
C SER A 138 -3.24 -11.23 26.34
N LYS A 139 -4.50 -11.51 25.99
CA LYS A 139 -4.96 -11.40 24.60
C LYS A 139 -5.02 -9.91 24.23
N PRO A 140 -4.50 -9.51 23.05
CA PRO A 140 -4.67 -8.16 22.57
C PRO A 140 -6.13 -7.76 22.47
N ARG A 141 -6.41 -6.48 22.66
CA ARG A 141 -7.78 -5.95 22.56
C ARG A 141 -8.32 -6.15 21.13
N PRO A 142 -9.63 -6.40 20.95
CA PRO A 142 -10.21 -6.67 19.63
C PRO A 142 -10.00 -5.55 18.60
N ASP A 143 -9.91 -4.29 19.02
CA ASP A 143 -9.60 -3.15 18.15
C ASP A 143 -8.19 -3.22 17.57
N LEU A 144 -7.22 -3.66 18.38
CA LEU A 144 -5.84 -3.86 17.94
C LEU A 144 -5.72 -5.07 17.00
N VAL A 145 -6.44 -6.16 17.28
CA VAL A 145 -6.55 -7.31 16.36
C VAL A 145 -7.12 -6.86 15.00
N ALA A 146 -8.21 -6.09 15.03
CA ALA A 146 -8.81 -5.54 13.81
C ALA A 146 -7.86 -4.58 13.07
N GLN A 147 -7.05 -3.80 13.78
CA GLN A 147 -6.04 -2.91 13.19
C GLN A 147 -4.92 -3.71 12.50
N VAL A 148 -4.38 -4.74 13.16
CA VAL A 148 -3.34 -5.60 12.59
C VAL A 148 -3.88 -6.39 11.39
N ALA A 149 -5.10 -6.92 11.49
CA ALA A 149 -5.78 -7.59 10.37
C ALA A 149 -6.14 -6.65 9.20
N GLN A 150 -6.21 -5.34 9.47
CA GLN A 150 -6.36 -4.29 8.45
C GLN A 150 -5.03 -3.85 7.84
N GLY A 151 -3.89 -4.18 8.45
CA GLY A 151 -2.57 -3.66 8.11
C GLY A 151 -2.11 -3.87 6.67
N PHE A 152 -2.74 -4.78 5.92
CA PHE A 152 -2.47 -4.97 4.51
C PHE A 152 -3.30 -4.09 3.55
N ASN A 153 -4.40 -3.51 4.04
CA ASN A 153 -5.26 -2.66 3.22
C ASN A 153 -4.67 -1.26 2.99
N GLU A 154 -3.63 -0.84 3.72
CA GLU A 154 -3.00 0.47 3.48
C GLU A 154 -2.03 0.48 2.28
N ARG A 155 -1.51 -0.67 1.84
CA ARG A 155 -0.77 -0.77 0.57
C ARG A 155 -1.69 -1.04 -0.62
N ASN A 156 -2.83 -1.72 -0.39
CA ASN A 156 -3.94 -1.77 -1.34
C ASN A 156 -4.79 -0.48 -1.38
N ARG A 157 -4.56 0.51 -0.50
CA ARG A 157 -5.14 1.86 -0.68
C ARG A 157 -4.74 2.49 -2.02
N TYR A 158 -3.63 2.09 -2.63
CA TYR A 158 -3.24 2.57 -3.97
C TYR A 158 -3.88 1.78 -5.12
N ALA A 159 -4.46 0.61 -4.85
CA ALA A 159 -5.19 -0.20 -5.83
C ALA A 159 -6.72 -0.05 -5.70
N ASN A 160 -7.22 0.30 -4.50
CA ASN A 160 -8.64 0.46 -4.15
C ASN A 160 -8.95 1.86 -3.58
N VAL A 161 -8.43 2.94 -4.16
CA VAL A 161 -8.81 4.34 -3.84
C VAL A 161 -10.31 4.62 -4.09
N ALA A 162 -11.04 3.71 -4.75
CA ALA A 162 -12.43 3.94 -5.13
C ALA A 162 -13.44 3.94 -3.95
N GLU A 163 -13.11 3.45 -2.75
CA GLU A 163 -14.12 3.29 -1.67
C GLU A 163 -13.72 3.82 -0.28
N GLY A 164 -12.53 4.43 -0.13
CA GLY A 164 -12.30 5.31 1.01
C GLY A 164 -12.90 6.67 0.68
N GLU A 165 -13.88 7.15 1.44
CA GLU A 165 -14.38 8.53 1.33
C GLU A 165 -13.20 9.47 1.12
N ASN A 166 -13.09 10.01 -0.10
CA ASN A 166 -11.98 10.87 -0.47
C ASN A 166 -12.04 12.10 0.45
N ARG A 167 -11.20 12.12 1.50
CA ARG A 167 -11.24 13.15 2.54
C ARG A 167 -10.90 14.53 1.96
N TYR A 168 -10.19 14.54 0.83
CA TYR A 168 -9.77 15.73 0.11
C TYR A 168 -10.04 15.52 -1.38
N PRO A 169 -11.32 15.58 -1.81
CA PRO A 169 -11.69 15.24 -3.17
C PRO A 169 -11.09 16.25 -4.15
N ALA A 170 -10.59 15.73 -5.27
CA ALA A 170 -10.16 16.58 -6.36
C ALA A 170 -11.34 17.45 -6.84
N HIS A 171 -11.07 18.74 -7.08
CA HIS A 171 -12.10 19.67 -7.54
C HIS A 171 -12.47 19.37 -8.99
N ILE A 172 -13.66 18.80 -9.18
CA ILE A 172 -14.17 18.46 -10.52
C ILE A 172 -14.79 19.70 -11.17
N ILE A 173 -14.14 20.21 -12.20
CA ILE A 173 -14.54 21.36 -13.00
C ILE A 173 -15.33 20.89 -14.22
N ARG A 174 -16.62 21.24 -14.28
CA ARG A 174 -17.57 20.72 -15.29
C ARG A 174 -17.98 21.73 -16.34
N ASN A 175 -17.84 23.03 -16.07
CA ASN A 175 -18.34 24.10 -16.94
C ASN A 175 -17.37 25.29 -17.03
N ALA A 176 -17.69 26.22 -17.92
CA ALA A 176 -16.90 27.43 -18.16
C ALA A 176 -16.78 28.33 -16.91
N ASP A 177 -17.81 28.43 -16.07
CA ASP A 177 -17.81 29.30 -14.90
C ASP A 177 -16.82 28.84 -13.83
N GLN A 178 -16.88 27.56 -13.46
CA GLN A 178 -15.91 26.92 -12.57
C GLN A 178 -14.48 27.00 -13.14
N THR A 179 -14.35 26.92 -14.46
CA THR A 179 -13.06 27.09 -15.13
C THR A 179 -12.52 28.51 -14.97
N ARG A 180 -13.38 29.54 -15.10
CA ARG A 180 -13.01 30.95 -14.88
C ARG A 180 -12.57 31.19 -13.43
N GLU A 181 -13.25 30.57 -12.46
CA GLU A 181 -12.85 30.62 -11.05
C GLU A 181 -11.46 30.02 -10.83
N LEU A 182 -11.22 28.79 -11.33
CA LEU A 182 -9.92 28.13 -11.26
C LEU A 182 -8.80 29.00 -11.85
N ILE A 183 -9.05 29.63 -13.00
CA ILE A 183 -8.09 30.52 -13.66
C ILE A 183 -7.81 31.77 -12.84
N GLY A 184 -8.84 32.32 -12.18
CA GLY A 184 -8.66 33.43 -11.23
C GLY A 184 -7.70 33.05 -10.09
N VAL A 185 -7.79 31.83 -9.58
CA VAL A 185 -6.86 31.31 -8.56
C VAL A 185 -5.46 31.09 -9.14
N LEU A 186 -5.34 30.46 -10.33
CA LEU A 186 -4.07 30.22 -11.01
C LEU A 186 -3.29 31.52 -11.24
N LEU A 187 -3.97 32.57 -11.70
CA LEU A 187 -3.40 33.88 -12.02
C LEU A 187 -3.23 34.79 -10.80
N SER A 188 -3.58 34.33 -9.60
CA SER A 188 -3.42 35.11 -8.37
C SER A 188 -1.95 35.21 -7.96
N LYS A 189 -1.44 36.45 -7.88
CA LYS A 189 -0.08 36.73 -7.36
C LYS A 189 0.09 36.35 -5.89
N LYS A 190 -1.01 36.28 -5.13
CA LYS A 190 -1.03 35.94 -3.70
C LYS A 190 -1.16 34.44 -3.43
N ARG A 191 -1.20 33.61 -4.48
CA ARG A 191 -1.35 32.16 -4.33
C ARG A 191 -0.09 31.56 -3.69
N MET A 192 -0.29 30.91 -2.54
CA MET A 192 0.78 30.32 -1.73
C MET A 192 0.98 28.82 -1.92
N MET A 193 0.05 28.15 -2.61
CA MET A 193 0.11 26.70 -2.83
C MET A 193 0.14 26.40 -4.33
N PRO A 194 0.87 25.35 -4.76
CA PRO A 194 0.78 24.88 -6.13
C PRO A 194 -0.62 24.33 -6.43
N ILE A 195 -0.94 24.29 -7.71
CA ILE A 195 -2.20 23.71 -8.21
C ILE A 195 -1.88 22.66 -9.26
N VAL A 196 -2.38 21.45 -9.06
CA VAL A 196 -2.35 20.38 -10.04
C VAL A 196 -3.60 20.48 -10.90
N VAL A 197 -3.44 20.59 -12.21
CA VAL A 197 -4.56 20.58 -13.17
C VAL A 197 -4.41 19.39 -14.10
N VAL A 198 -5.45 18.59 -14.20
CA VAL A 198 -5.54 17.43 -15.09
C VAL A 198 -6.72 17.63 -16.04
N ALA A 199 -6.49 17.49 -17.34
CA ALA A 199 -7.61 17.39 -18.29
C ALA A 199 -8.06 15.92 -18.35
N GLN A 200 -9.37 15.70 -18.45
CA GLN A 200 -9.94 14.40 -18.75
C GLN A 200 -10.41 14.39 -20.20
N SER A 201 -10.07 13.35 -20.96
CA SER A 201 -10.64 13.11 -22.28
C SER A 201 -12.01 12.44 -22.18
N ASP A 202 -12.93 12.83 -23.05
CA ASP A 202 -14.24 12.18 -23.20
C ASP A 202 -14.14 10.69 -23.61
N GLN A 203 -12.99 10.25 -24.10
CA GLN A 203 -12.75 8.84 -24.47
C GLN A 203 -12.61 7.92 -23.24
N ARG A 204 -12.43 8.48 -22.04
CA ARG A 204 -12.19 7.70 -20.81
C ARG A 204 -13.11 8.15 -19.67
N PRO A 205 -13.68 7.21 -18.90
CA PRO A 205 -14.53 7.56 -17.77
C PRO A 205 -13.77 8.26 -16.63
N ASN A 206 -12.45 8.07 -16.56
CA ASN A 206 -11.56 8.64 -15.55
C ASN A 206 -10.29 9.22 -16.20
N PRO A 207 -9.64 10.21 -15.58
CA PRO A 207 -8.34 10.71 -16.01
C PRO A 207 -7.28 9.60 -16.09
N PHE A 208 -6.26 9.77 -16.94
CA PHE A 208 -5.17 8.80 -17.05
C PHE A 208 -4.38 8.65 -15.74
N VAL A 209 -4.09 9.76 -15.06
CA VAL A 209 -3.41 9.77 -13.76
C VAL A 209 -4.39 9.52 -12.62
N ASP A 210 -3.88 9.00 -11.51
CA ASP A 210 -4.70 8.75 -10.33
C ASP A 210 -4.92 10.05 -9.53
N VAL A 211 -5.98 10.79 -9.88
CA VAL A 211 -6.29 12.10 -9.28
C VAL A 211 -6.66 12.00 -7.82
N ASP A 212 -7.31 10.91 -7.41
CA ASP A 212 -7.69 10.70 -6.02
C ASP A 212 -6.45 10.42 -5.17
N LEU A 213 -5.51 9.63 -5.70
CA LEU A 213 -4.23 9.43 -5.04
C LEU A 213 -3.44 10.74 -4.93
N ILE A 214 -3.34 11.53 -6.01
CA ILE A 214 -2.66 12.83 -5.98
C ILE A 214 -3.28 13.73 -4.92
N SER A 215 -4.62 13.83 -4.89
CA SER A 215 -5.34 14.68 -3.95
C SER A 215 -5.17 14.22 -2.50
N ASN A 216 -5.19 12.91 -2.24
CA ASN A 216 -4.98 12.37 -0.90
C ASN A 216 -3.55 12.56 -0.39
N VAL A 217 -2.54 12.42 -1.26
CA VAL A 217 -1.12 12.59 -0.88
C VAL A 217 -0.79 14.07 -0.69
N LEU A 218 -1.31 14.94 -1.55
CA LEU A 218 -1.02 16.37 -1.48
C LEU A 218 -1.87 17.08 -0.42
N HIS A 219 -3.13 16.68 -0.21
CA HIS A 219 -4.02 17.21 0.83
C HIS A 219 -3.94 18.75 0.89
N ASP A 220 -3.53 19.34 2.02
CA ASP A 220 -3.47 20.79 2.24
C ASP A 220 -2.20 21.43 1.67
N LEU A 221 -1.37 20.66 0.96
CA LEU A 221 -0.15 21.15 0.33
C LEU A 221 -0.38 21.64 -1.10
N ALA A 222 -1.40 21.14 -1.80
CA ALA A 222 -1.72 21.57 -3.16
C ALA A 222 -3.20 21.35 -3.50
N LEU A 223 -3.79 22.27 -4.27
CA LEU A 223 -5.12 22.06 -4.83
C LEU A 223 -5.03 21.16 -6.06
N VAL A 224 -5.90 20.15 -6.16
CA VAL A 224 -6.01 19.28 -7.34
C VAL A 224 -7.33 19.55 -8.05
N ALA A 225 -7.27 19.89 -9.34
CA ALA A 225 -8.43 20.18 -10.16
C ALA A 225 -8.46 19.32 -11.43
N VAL A 226 -9.65 18.85 -11.80
CA VAL A 226 -9.89 18.04 -13.00
C VAL A 226 -10.83 18.78 -13.95
N LEU A 227 -10.35 19.12 -15.14
CA LEU A 227 -11.16 19.66 -16.23
C LEU A 227 -11.88 18.50 -16.92
N ARG A 228 -13.18 18.34 -16.63
CA ARG A 228 -13.95 17.14 -17.01
C ARG A 228 -14.69 17.25 -18.34
N SER A 229 -14.85 18.46 -18.88
CA SER A 229 -15.60 18.69 -20.12
C SER A 229 -14.76 19.39 -21.18
N ASP A 230 -15.03 19.10 -22.46
CA ASP A 230 -14.43 19.83 -23.58
C ASP A 230 -14.65 21.35 -23.49
N GLU A 231 -15.79 21.79 -22.98
CA GLU A 231 -16.07 23.21 -22.70
C GLU A 231 -15.08 23.79 -21.68
N SER A 232 -14.84 23.08 -20.56
CA SER A 232 -13.87 23.50 -19.54
C SER A 232 -12.44 23.56 -20.09
N VAL A 233 -12.03 22.58 -20.91
CA VAL A 233 -10.71 22.57 -21.54
C VAL A 233 -10.57 23.71 -22.56
N ALA A 234 -11.62 23.98 -23.35
CA ALA A 234 -11.63 25.08 -24.31
C ALA A 234 -11.56 26.45 -23.61
N GLU A 235 -12.36 26.66 -22.56
CA GLU A 235 -12.33 27.91 -21.79
C GLU A 235 -10.99 28.11 -21.07
N PHE A 236 -10.37 27.03 -20.58
CA PHE A 236 -9.02 27.05 -20.03
C PHE A 236 -7.99 27.53 -21.06
N LYS A 237 -8.01 26.95 -22.27
CA LYS A 237 -7.09 27.32 -23.36
C LYS A 237 -7.27 28.76 -23.86
N ARG A 238 -8.48 29.32 -23.79
CA ARG A 238 -8.74 30.71 -24.20
C ARG A 238 -8.04 31.75 -23.33
N ARG A 239 -7.82 31.43 -22.05
CA ARG A 239 -7.34 32.40 -21.03
C ARG A 239 -5.94 32.12 -20.51
N ILE A 240 -5.47 30.88 -20.64
CA ILE A 240 -4.11 30.48 -20.24
C ILE A 240 -3.20 30.50 -21.48
N PRO A 241 -1.94 30.97 -21.37
CA PRO A 241 -1.02 30.95 -22.50
C PRO A 241 -0.74 29.54 -23.02
N ARG A 242 -0.44 29.47 -24.33
CA ARG A 242 -0.27 28.20 -25.04
C ARG A 242 0.76 27.25 -24.43
N HIS A 243 1.87 27.77 -23.91
CA HIS A 243 2.91 26.97 -23.27
C HIS A 243 2.46 26.29 -21.97
N ALA A 244 1.35 26.75 -21.37
CA ALA A 244 0.79 26.26 -20.12
C ALA A 244 -0.56 25.53 -20.32
N TRP A 245 -0.97 25.23 -21.55
CA TRP A 245 -2.20 24.50 -21.83
C TRP A 245 -2.18 23.07 -21.29
N VAL A 246 -3.35 22.60 -20.84
CA VAL A 246 -3.63 21.22 -20.42
C VAL A 246 -4.72 20.65 -21.35
N PHE A 247 -4.56 19.42 -21.84
CA PHE A 247 -5.50 18.78 -22.78
C PHE A 247 -5.23 17.29 -22.93
N GLY A 248 -6.19 16.52 -23.44
CA GLY A 248 -5.99 15.14 -23.90
C GLY A 248 -5.38 14.23 -22.83
N ASP A 249 -6.03 14.16 -21.66
CA ASP A 249 -5.55 13.40 -20.50
C ASP A 249 -4.23 13.89 -19.87
N ALA A 250 -3.67 15.00 -20.35
CA ALA A 250 -2.46 15.57 -19.79
C ALA A 250 -2.70 16.23 -18.42
N GLY A 251 -1.63 16.31 -17.65
CA GLY A 251 -1.57 17.06 -16.40
C GLY A 251 -0.48 18.12 -16.41
N ARG A 252 -0.63 19.13 -15.55
CA ARG A 252 0.42 20.10 -15.20
C ARG A 252 0.37 20.41 -13.72
N VAL A 253 1.53 20.70 -13.15
CA VAL A 253 1.64 21.29 -11.82
C VAL A 253 2.02 22.75 -12.00
N PHE A 254 1.19 23.64 -11.48
CA PHE A 254 1.41 25.08 -11.51
C PHE A 254 2.04 25.51 -10.18
N PRO A 255 3.31 25.95 -10.17
CA PRO A 255 3.98 26.49 -8.99
C PRO A 255 3.19 27.63 -8.34
N ALA A 256 3.41 27.90 -7.05
CA ALA A 256 2.83 29.06 -6.36
C ALA A 256 3.15 30.39 -7.08
N GLY A 257 2.27 31.39 -6.91
CA GLY A 257 2.36 32.68 -7.62
C GLY A 257 2.11 32.56 -9.13
N VAL A 258 2.70 33.48 -9.91
CA VAL A 258 2.43 33.65 -11.35
C VAL A 258 3.66 33.53 -12.26
N LYS A 259 4.83 33.15 -11.72
CA LYS A 259 6.07 33.05 -12.50
C LYS A 259 6.00 32.02 -13.62
N TRP A 260 5.17 30.98 -13.45
CA TRP A 260 4.93 29.93 -14.44
C TRP A 260 4.29 30.46 -15.75
N ASN A 261 3.75 31.69 -15.72
CA ASN A 261 3.14 32.34 -16.88
C ASN A 261 4.18 32.99 -17.80
N ASP A 262 5.45 33.01 -17.37
CA ASP A 262 6.59 33.41 -18.18
C ASP A 262 6.89 32.32 -19.22
N PRO A 263 6.96 32.65 -20.52
CA PRO A 263 7.34 31.72 -21.57
C PRO A 263 8.67 30.99 -21.34
N ASP A 264 9.60 31.59 -20.59
CA ASP A 264 10.91 31.02 -20.29
C ASP A 264 10.89 30.04 -19.10
N SER A 265 9.79 29.97 -18.35
CA SER A 265 9.61 29.07 -17.21
C SER A 265 8.26 28.36 -17.24
N PRO A 266 7.91 27.65 -18.34
CA PRO A 266 6.63 26.99 -18.43
C PRO A 266 6.59 25.82 -17.44
N PRO A 267 5.42 25.56 -16.81
CA PRO A 267 5.24 24.36 -15.99
C PRO A 267 5.51 23.11 -16.85
N ARG A 268 5.90 21.99 -16.24
CA ARG A 268 6.09 20.74 -16.99
C ARG A 268 4.75 20.18 -17.44
N LEU A 269 4.68 19.68 -18.68
CA LEU A 269 3.53 18.94 -19.22
C LEU A 269 3.74 17.44 -19.00
N PHE A 270 2.77 16.79 -18.36
CA PHE A 270 2.75 15.34 -18.15
C PHE A 270 1.76 14.73 -19.14
N LEU A 271 2.27 14.20 -20.24
CA LEU A 271 1.47 13.56 -21.29
C LEU A 271 1.44 12.04 -21.10
N PRO A 272 0.25 11.41 -21.15
CA PRO A 272 0.14 9.97 -21.30
C PRO A 272 0.82 9.52 -22.60
N ASN A 273 1.51 8.39 -22.57
CA ASN A 273 1.99 7.70 -23.75
C ASN A 273 1.94 6.18 -23.52
N GLU A 274 2.08 5.39 -24.58
CA GLU A 274 1.98 3.92 -24.52
C GLU A 274 3.11 3.25 -23.72
N HIS A 275 4.21 3.96 -23.49
CA HIS A 275 5.41 3.42 -22.84
C HIS A 275 5.57 3.86 -21.38
N VAL A 276 4.70 4.74 -20.89
CA VAL A 276 4.79 5.31 -19.54
C VAL A 276 3.57 4.88 -18.74
N SER A 277 3.83 4.21 -17.63
CA SER A 277 2.76 3.72 -16.76
C SER A 277 2.01 4.89 -16.09
N ARG A 278 0.71 4.68 -15.87
CA ARG A 278 -0.15 5.57 -15.07
C ARG A 278 0.49 5.94 -13.74
N MET A 279 1.05 4.96 -13.04
CA MET A 279 1.64 5.15 -11.72
C MET A 279 2.90 6.04 -11.78
N LEU A 280 3.74 5.86 -12.80
CA LEU A 280 4.91 6.71 -12.97
C LEU A 280 4.52 8.18 -13.20
N LEU A 281 3.56 8.45 -14.09
CA LEU A 281 3.07 9.82 -14.34
C LEU A 281 2.48 10.44 -13.06
N THR A 282 1.67 9.67 -12.34
CA THR A 282 1.05 10.08 -11.07
C THR A 282 2.12 10.45 -10.04
N ASN A 283 3.14 9.60 -9.86
CA ASN A 283 4.26 9.84 -8.95
C ASN A 283 5.10 11.05 -9.36
N LEU A 284 5.34 11.25 -10.66
CA LEU A 284 6.08 12.41 -11.15
C LEU A 284 5.32 13.71 -10.88
N MET A 285 3.99 13.73 -11.03
CA MET A 285 3.16 14.90 -10.70
C MET A 285 3.16 15.19 -9.20
N MET A 286 3.01 14.18 -8.34
CA MET A 286 3.10 14.35 -6.89
C MET A 286 4.47 14.89 -6.48
N LYS A 287 5.54 14.31 -7.01
CA LYS A 287 6.92 14.77 -6.78
C LYS A 287 7.10 16.23 -7.17
N ASP A 288 6.61 16.63 -8.35
CA ASP A 288 6.73 18.00 -8.83
C ASP A 288 5.95 18.99 -7.95
N ALA A 289 4.75 18.61 -7.50
CA ALA A 289 3.98 19.42 -6.54
C ALA A 289 4.70 19.56 -5.20
N LEU A 290 5.25 18.48 -4.64
CA LEU A 290 5.99 18.51 -3.37
C LEU A 290 7.28 19.36 -3.47
N ILE A 291 7.98 19.32 -4.60
CA ILE A 291 9.14 20.20 -4.86
C ILE A 291 8.70 21.67 -4.84
N ASN A 292 7.59 22.00 -5.51
CA ASN A 292 7.05 23.37 -5.52
C ASN A 292 6.64 23.86 -4.13
N VAL A 293 6.08 22.98 -3.29
CA VAL A 293 5.76 23.28 -1.88
C VAL A 293 7.05 23.57 -1.11
N ALA A 294 8.05 22.68 -1.21
CA ALA A 294 9.33 22.85 -0.53
C ALA A 294 10.02 24.16 -0.92
N ASP A 295 10.02 24.52 -2.21
CA ASP A 295 10.60 25.77 -2.70
C ASP A 295 9.85 27.00 -2.19
N THR A 296 8.53 26.91 -2.06
CA THR A 296 7.73 27.99 -1.49
C THR A 296 8.07 28.19 -0.01
N LEU A 297 8.18 27.11 0.77
CA LEU A 297 8.56 27.18 2.17
C LEU A 297 9.98 27.74 2.37
N ARG A 298 10.94 27.35 1.52
CA ARG A 298 12.32 27.91 1.56
C ARG A 298 12.34 29.41 1.31
N ARG A 299 11.57 29.91 0.35
CA ARG A 299 11.46 31.35 0.06
C ARG A 299 10.84 32.11 1.22
N LEU A 300 9.86 31.52 1.90
CA LEU A 300 9.24 32.12 3.09
C LEU A 300 10.21 32.15 4.27
N SER A 301 11.03 31.12 4.45
CA SER A 301 12.02 31.10 5.53
C SER A 301 13.16 32.11 5.32
N SER A 302 13.53 32.42 4.06
CA SER A 302 14.57 33.41 3.75
C SER A 302 14.13 34.88 3.87
N LEU A 303 12.84 35.12 4.11
CA LEU A 303 12.28 36.48 4.31
C LEU A 303 12.21 36.88 5.79
N LYS A 304 12.63 35.99 6.71
CA LYS A 304 12.77 36.25 8.14
C LYS A 304 14.22 36.58 8.48
#